data_AF-A0A7C9IJI4-F1
#
_entry.id   AF-A0A7C9IJI4-F1
#
_cell.length_a   1.000
_cell.length_b   1.000
_cell.length_c   1.000
_cell.angle_alpha   90.00
_cell.angle_beta   90.00
_cell.angle_gamma   90.00
#
_symmetry.space_group_name_H-M   'P 1'
#
loop_
_entity.id
_entity.type
_entity.pdbx_description
1 polymer ?
#
loop_
_entity_poly.entity_id
_entity_poly.type
_entity_poly.pdbx_seq_one_letter_code
_entity_poly.pdbx_strand_id
1 'polypeptide(L)'
;MTPVSSRTRLGLALALAWLLVAVAAAARDWPTPARLAEERYRTALLLANAVDKTFLPTVAVSDDDWQGPYHLLVNDFTARFGPRFDVAAIEARHDQALLSLTTERVRIVVFTLLATAAIWWLLATICTALGQTPHRT
;
A
#
# COMPACT_ATOMS: atom_id res chain seq x y z
N MET A 1 8.62 -20.65 39.02
CA MET A 1 8.85 -19.67 37.94
C MET A 1 10.28 -19.80 37.46
N THR A 2 10.51 -20.43 36.31
CA THR A 2 11.86 -20.57 35.73
C THR A 2 12.34 -19.22 35.19
N PRO A 3 13.55 -18.76 35.53
CA PRO A 3 14.05 -17.46 35.09
C PRO A 3 14.24 -17.44 33.57
N VAL A 4 13.53 -16.53 32.89
CA VAL A 4 13.67 -16.32 31.45
C VAL A 4 15.07 -15.76 31.17
N SER A 5 15.86 -16.49 30.37
CA SER A 5 17.21 -16.09 29.98
C SER A 5 17.22 -14.75 29.24
N SER A 6 18.31 -13.99 29.35
CA SER A 6 18.48 -12.70 28.64
C SER A 6 18.31 -12.85 27.13
N ARG A 7 18.79 -13.95 26.55
CA ARG A 7 18.63 -14.28 25.12
C ARG A 7 17.16 -14.46 24.72
N THR A 8 16.36 -15.13 25.56
CA THR A 8 14.93 -15.31 25.30
C THR A 8 14.18 -13.98 25.33
N ARG A 9 14.53 -13.07 26.25
CA ARG A 9 13.92 -11.72 26.31
C ARG A 9 14.28 -10.88 25.09
N LEU A 10 15.55 -10.93 24.64
CA LEU A 10 15.99 -10.24 23.44
C LEU A 10 15.28 -10.78 22.19
N GLY A 11 15.13 -12.09 22.06
CA GLY A 11 14.37 -12.70 20.97
C GLY A 11 12.92 -12.24 20.93
N LEU A 12 12.25 -12.19 22.09
CA LEU A 12 10.89 -11.66 22.20
C LEU A 12 10.80 -10.17 21.84
N ALA A 13 11.76 -9.35 22.29
CA ALA A 13 11.80 -7.93 21.96
C ALA A 13 11.99 -7.69 20.45
N LEU A 14 12.90 -8.43 19.82
CA LEU A 14 13.09 -8.41 18.36
C LEU A 14 11.84 -8.87 17.62
N ALA A 15 11.13 -9.88 18.16
CA ALA A 15 9.89 -10.34 17.56
C ALA A 15 8.78 -9.30 17.60
N LEU A 16 8.63 -8.61 18.72
CA LEU A 16 7.69 -7.51 18.86
C LEU A 16 8.05 -6.35 17.93
N ALA A 17 9.33 -5.96 17.86
CA ALA A 17 9.79 -4.92 16.96
C ALA A 17 9.50 -5.27 15.50
N TRP A 18 9.76 -6.52 15.09
CA TRP A 18 9.43 -7.00 13.74
C TRP A 18 7.93 -6.91 13.45
N LEU A 19 7.10 -7.37 14.40
CA LEU A 19 5.65 -7.35 14.23
C LEU A 19 5.10 -5.93 14.07
N LEU A 20 5.63 -4.97 14.83
CA LEU A 20 5.26 -3.55 14.68
C LEU A 20 5.62 -3.01 13.29
N VAL A 21 6.81 -3.34 12.78
CA VAL A 21 7.24 -2.94 11.42
C VAL A 21 6.35 -3.57 10.35
N ALA A 22 6.07 -4.87 10.47
CA ALA A 22 5.22 -5.59 9.53
C ALA A 22 3.78 -5.04 9.50
N VAL A 23 3.21 -4.75 10.67
CA VAL A 23 1.87 -4.12 10.78
C VAL A 23 1.88 -2.71 10.21
N ALA A 24 2.90 -1.89 10.51
CA ALA A 24 3.00 -0.54 9.98
C ALA A 24 3.13 -0.53 8.45
N ALA A 25 3.91 -1.45 7.88
CA ALA A 25 4.02 -1.63 6.44
C ALA A 25 2.68 -2.04 5.81
N ALA A 26 2.03 -3.07 6.36
CA ALA A 26 0.71 -3.51 5.88
C ALA A 26 -0.36 -2.42 6.01
N ALA A 27 -0.34 -1.63 7.08
CA ALA A 27 -1.24 -0.49 7.26
C ALA A 27 -0.98 0.62 6.23
N ARG A 28 0.29 0.88 5.90
CA ARG A 28 0.67 1.86 4.88
C ARG A 28 0.23 1.45 3.48
N ASP A 29 0.22 0.15 3.19
CA ASP A 29 -0.22 -0.39 1.89
C ASP A 29 -1.72 -0.74 1.87
N TRP A 30 -2.43 -0.53 2.99
CA TRP A 30 -3.83 -0.90 3.09
C TRP A 30 -4.70 -0.10 2.12
N PRO A 31 -5.47 -0.77 1.24
CA PRO A 31 -6.32 -0.08 0.28
C PRO A 31 -7.60 0.39 0.95
N THR A 32 -7.91 1.67 0.76
CA THR A 32 -9.15 2.32 1.20
C THR A 32 -9.86 2.95 0.01
N PRO A 33 -11.21 3.04 0.03
CA PRO A 33 -11.96 3.71 -1.02
C PRO A 33 -11.50 5.15 -1.26
N ALA A 34 -11.15 5.87 -0.18
CA ALA A 34 -10.63 7.24 -0.26
C ALA A 34 -9.31 7.32 -1.04
N ARG A 35 -8.35 6.41 -0.78
CA ARG A 35 -7.08 6.36 -1.53
C ARG A 35 -7.27 5.99 -3.00
N LEU A 36 -8.22 5.09 -3.29
CA LEU A 36 -8.56 4.76 -4.68
C LEU A 36 -9.22 5.94 -5.40
N ALA A 37 -10.03 6.74 -4.70
CA ALA A 37 -10.62 7.96 -5.25
C ALA A 37 -9.58 9.06 -5.47
N GLU A 38 -8.64 9.21 -4.53
CA GLU A 38 -7.48 10.10 -4.66
C GLU A 38 -6.60 9.70 -5.86
N GLU A 39 -6.28 8.42 -6.03
CA GLU A 39 -5.48 7.92 -7.16
C GLU A 39 -6.20 8.14 -8.50
N ARG A 40 -7.51 7.89 -8.54
CA ARG A 40 -8.35 8.20 -9.71
C ARG A 40 -8.26 9.69 -10.06
N TYR A 41 -8.42 10.56 -9.07
CA TYR A 41 -8.34 12.01 -9.25
C TYR A 41 -6.97 12.47 -9.74
N ARG A 42 -5.88 11.98 -9.12
CA ARG A 42 -4.50 12.29 -9.55
C ARG A 42 -4.25 11.86 -10.99
N THR A 43 -4.73 10.68 -11.38
CA THR A 43 -4.59 10.20 -12.76
C THR A 43 -5.36 11.09 -13.73
N ALA A 44 -6.57 11.53 -13.37
CA ALA A 44 -7.33 12.48 -14.17
C ALA A 44 -6.66 13.85 -14.27
N LEU A 45 -6.00 14.35 -13.21
CA LEU A 45 -5.19 15.57 -13.27
C LEU A 45 -4.01 15.45 -14.22
N LEU A 46 -3.34 14.30 -14.25
CA LEU A 46 -2.25 14.04 -15.20
C LEU A 46 -2.76 14.01 -16.64
N LEU A 47 -3.93 13.43 -16.87
CA LEU A 47 -4.60 13.46 -18.18
C LEU A 47 -4.99 14.89 -18.56
N ALA A 48 -5.55 15.67 -17.63
CA ALA A 48 -5.92 17.06 -17.85
C ALA A 48 -4.69 17.90 -18.26
N ASN A 49 -3.56 17.73 -17.55
CA ASN A 49 -2.29 18.36 -17.90
C ASN A 49 -1.66 17.81 -19.21
N ALA A 50 -2.01 16.59 -19.62
CA ALA A 50 -1.60 16.06 -20.91
C ALA A 50 -2.33 16.77 -22.06
N VAL A 51 -3.63 17.05 -21.88
CA VAL A 51 -4.51 17.70 -22.87
C VAL A 51 -4.34 19.22 -22.88
N ASP A 52 -4.20 19.85 -21.71
CA ASP A 52 -4.01 21.30 -21.54
C ASP A 52 -2.76 21.60 -20.72
N LYS A 53 -1.71 22.12 -21.36
CA LYS A 53 -0.44 22.47 -20.70
C LYS A 53 -0.51 23.73 -19.84
N THR A 54 -1.57 24.52 -19.98
CA THR A 54 -1.78 25.72 -19.17
C THR A 54 -2.59 25.44 -17.91
N PHE A 55 -3.09 24.20 -17.78
CA PHE A 55 -3.83 23.75 -16.61
C PHE A 55 -2.94 23.77 -15.36
N LEU A 56 -3.34 24.57 -14.38
CA LEU A 56 -2.76 24.60 -13.04
C LEU A 56 -3.76 23.97 -12.07
N PRO A 57 -3.45 22.80 -11.48
CA PRO A 57 -4.35 22.16 -10.53
C PRO A 57 -4.57 23.03 -9.31
N THR A 58 -5.81 23.47 -9.07
CA THR A 58 -6.16 24.08 -7.78
C THR A 58 -6.44 22.96 -6.80
N VAL A 59 -5.46 22.63 -5.96
CA VAL A 59 -5.62 21.61 -4.90
C VAL A 59 -6.28 22.26 -3.68
N ALA A 60 -7.57 22.57 -3.79
CA ALA A 60 -8.39 22.91 -2.63
C ALA A 60 -9.32 21.73 -2.36
N VAL A 61 -8.74 20.63 -1.87
CA VAL A 61 -9.52 19.46 -1.45
C VAL A 61 -9.76 19.59 0.05
N SER A 62 -11.02 19.74 0.44
CA SER A 62 -11.47 19.59 1.82
C SER A 62 -11.27 18.12 2.21
N ASP A 63 -10.72 17.88 3.40
CA ASP A 63 -10.37 16.56 3.94
C ASP A 63 -11.36 15.45 3.49
N ASP A 64 -10.80 14.42 2.85
CA ASP A 64 -11.41 13.16 2.39
C ASP A 64 -12.45 13.17 1.23
N ASP A 65 -12.93 14.31 0.72
CA ASP A 65 -13.81 14.33 -0.47
C ASP A 65 -13.04 14.50 -1.79
N TRP A 66 -12.69 13.36 -2.39
CA TRP A 66 -12.05 13.30 -3.71
C TRP A 66 -13.05 13.19 -4.87
N GLN A 67 -14.34 12.95 -4.59
CA GLN A 67 -15.36 12.72 -5.62
C GLN A 67 -15.81 14.04 -6.24
N GLY A 68 -16.09 15.06 -5.40
CA GLY A 68 -16.52 16.38 -5.86
C GLY A 68 -15.55 17.03 -6.84
N PRO A 69 -14.26 17.24 -6.45
CA PRO A 69 -13.24 17.81 -7.33
C PRO A 69 -13.02 17.00 -8.62
N TYR A 70 -13.10 15.68 -8.54
CA TYR A 70 -13.00 14.81 -9.71
C TYR A 70 -14.12 15.09 -10.72
N HIS A 71 -15.38 15.10 -10.27
CA HIS A 71 -16.51 15.34 -11.17
C HIS A 71 -16.47 16.75 -11.78
N LEU A 72 -16.04 17.76 -11.02
CA LEU A 72 -15.85 19.12 -11.54
C LEU A 72 -14.79 19.15 -12.65
N LEU A 73 -13.63 18.52 -12.43
CA LEU A 73 -12.57 18.41 -13.42
C LEU A 73 -13.06 17.72 -14.70
N VAL A 74 -13.69 16.55 -14.55
CA VAL A 74 -14.16 15.76 -15.69
C VAL A 74 -15.20 16.51 -16.49
N ASN A 75 -16.15 17.16 -15.82
CA ASN A 75 -17.19 17.94 -16.50
C ASN A 75 -16.59 19.12 -17.29
N ASP A 76 -15.68 19.90 -16.69
CA ASP A 76 -15.04 21.04 -17.37
C ASP A 76 -14.21 20.59 -18.57
N PHE A 77 -13.36 19.58 -18.39
CA PHE A 77 -12.47 19.12 -19.46
C PHE A 77 -13.22 18.37 -20.56
N THR A 78 -14.26 17.61 -20.22
CA THR A 78 -15.12 16.97 -21.23
C THR A 78 -15.88 18.01 -22.03
N ALA A 79 -16.39 19.08 -21.38
CA ALA A 79 -17.05 20.18 -22.09
C ALA A 79 -16.10 20.94 -23.02
N ARG A 80 -14.85 21.16 -22.61
CA ARG A 80 -13.84 21.91 -23.38
C ARG A 80 -13.17 21.11 -24.50
N PHE A 81 -12.86 19.84 -24.23
CA PHE A 81 -12.01 19.02 -25.11
C PHE A 81 -12.73 17.82 -25.73
N GLY A 82 -13.94 17.51 -25.25
CA GLY A 82 -14.77 16.43 -25.76
C GLY A 82 -14.03 15.09 -25.78
N PRO A 83 -14.04 14.35 -26.90
CA PRO A 83 -13.42 13.03 -27.00
C PRO A 83 -11.90 12.99 -26.77
N ARG A 84 -11.20 14.14 -26.78
CA ARG A 84 -9.75 14.19 -26.50
C ARG A 84 -9.43 14.00 -25.02
N PHE A 85 -10.41 14.23 -24.16
CA PHE A 85 -10.32 13.99 -22.72
C PHE A 85 -11.17 12.77 -22.36
N ASP A 86 -10.62 11.59 -22.61
CA ASP A 86 -11.30 10.32 -22.34
C ASP A 86 -10.84 9.72 -21.00
N VAL A 87 -11.77 9.64 -20.05
CA VAL A 87 -11.55 9.08 -18.71
C VAL A 87 -12.09 7.67 -18.54
N ALA A 88 -12.68 7.05 -19.57
CA ALA A 88 -13.35 5.76 -19.46
C ALA A 88 -12.42 4.66 -18.92
N ALA A 89 -11.16 4.64 -19.35
CA ALA A 89 -10.17 3.69 -18.85
C ALA A 89 -9.80 3.93 -17.38
N ILE A 90 -9.81 5.20 -16.94
CA ILE A 90 -9.54 5.58 -15.54
C ILE A 90 -10.69 5.13 -14.65
N GLU A 91 -11.93 5.33 -15.10
CA GLU A 91 -13.15 4.91 -14.39
C GLU A 91 -13.25 3.39 -14.29
N ALA A 92 -13.08 2.68 -15.40
CA ALA A 92 -13.11 1.21 -15.41
C ALA A 92 -12.06 0.61 -14.46
N ARG A 93 -10.85 1.19 -14.40
CA ARG A 93 -9.81 0.76 -13.46
C ARG A 93 -10.21 1.02 -12.00
N HIS A 94 -10.80 2.18 -11.71
CA HIS A 94 -11.26 2.50 -10.36
C HIS A 94 -12.38 1.56 -9.90
N ASP A 95 -13.36 1.29 -10.76
CA ASP A 95 -14.47 0.38 -10.44
C ASP A 95 -13.96 -1.04 -10.21
N GLN A 96 -13.04 -1.52 -11.06
CA GLN A 96 -12.38 -2.82 -10.86
C GLN A 96 -11.60 -2.85 -9.53
N ALA A 97 -10.88 -1.77 -9.19
CA ALA A 97 -10.15 -1.66 -7.94
C ALA A 97 -11.10 -1.72 -6.72
N LEU A 98 -12.24 -1.04 -6.78
CA LEU A 98 -13.27 -1.10 -5.74
C LEU A 98 -13.83 -2.52 -5.57
N LEU A 99 -14.14 -3.20 -6.66
CA LEU A 99 -14.66 -4.58 -6.64
C LEU A 99 -13.63 -5.57 -6.06
N SER A 100 -12.34 -5.33 -6.31
CA SER A 100 -11.25 -6.19 -5.86
C SER A 100 -10.68 -5.85 -4.48
N LEU A 101 -11.24 -4.86 -3.77
CA LEU A 101 -10.73 -4.38 -2.47
C LEU A 101 -10.50 -5.49 -1.44
N THR A 102 -11.48 -6.37 -1.27
CA THR A 102 -11.38 -7.47 -0.30
C THR A 102 -10.26 -8.43 -0.68
N THR A 103 -10.16 -8.77 -1.97
CA THR A 103 -9.11 -9.64 -2.50
C THR A 103 -7.73 -9.03 -2.25
N GLU A 104 -7.57 -7.73 -2.49
CA GLU A 104 -6.28 -7.06 -2.30
C GLU A 104 -5.87 -7.00 -0.82
N ARG A 105 -6.84 -6.73 0.07
CA ARG A 105 -6.61 -6.79 1.53
C ARG A 105 -6.18 -8.19 1.98
N VAL A 106 -6.83 -9.23 1.47
CA VAL A 106 -6.43 -10.63 1.76
C VAL A 106 -5.03 -10.91 1.25
N ARG A 107 -4.67 -10.44 0.04
CA ARG A 107 -3.31 -10.60 -0.51
C ARG A 107 -2.25 -9.94 0.37
N ILE A 108 -2.49 -8.72 0.86
CA ILE A 108 -1.57 -8.03 1.79
C ILE A 108 -1.41 -8.83 3.08
N VAL A 109 -2.49 -9.32 3.67
CA VAL A 109 -2.43 -10.14 4.90
C VAL A 109 -1.64 -11.41 4.65
N VAL A 110 -1.96 -12.17 3.60
CA VAL A 110 -1.27 -13.41 3.25
C VAL A 110 0.21 -13.16 2.98
N PHE A 111 0.54 -12.12 2.21
CA PHE A 111 1.93 -11.75 1.93
C PHE A 111 2.69 -11.40 3.22
N THR A 112 2.09 -10.60 4.10
CA THR A 112 2.71 -10.19 5.38
C THR A 112 3.00 -11.41 6.27
N LEU A 113 2.06 -12.37 6.32
CA LEU A 113 2.22 -13.61 7.06
C LEU A 113 3.32 -14.49 6.46
N LEU A 114 3.33 -14.68 5.14
CA LEU A 114 4.35 -15.47 4.44
C LEU A 114 5.75 -14.86 4.58
N ALA A 115 5.87 -13.54 4.41
CA ALA A 115 7.13 -12.82 4.58
C ALA A 115 7.66 -12.95 6.01
N THR A 116 6.78 -12.79 7.01
CA THR A 116 7.13 -12.98 8.41
C THR A 116 7.61 -14.41 8.67
N ALA A 117 6.86 -15.41 8.20
CA ALA A 117 7.25 -16.82 8.35
C ALA A 117 8.61 -17.13 7.68
N ALA A 118 8.83 -16.62 6.47
CA ALA A 118 10.09 -16.80 5.74
C ALA A 118 11.29 -16.20 6.49
N ILE A 119 11.14 -15.00 7.05
CA ILE A 119 12.21 -14.33 7.82
C ILE A 119 12.55 -15.10 9.09
N TRP A 120 11.54 -15.56 9.83
CA TRP A 120 11.77 -16.38 11.03
C TRP A 120 12.39 -17.73 10.69
N TRP A 121 11.96 -18.37 9.60
CA TRP A 121 12.54 -19.61 9.12
C TRP A 121 14.01 -19.42 8.73
N LEU A 122 14.35 -18.35 8.00
CA LEU A 122 15.73 -18.00 7.67
C LEU A 122 16.56 -17.75 8.94
N LEU A 123 16.05 -17.00 9.90
CA LEU A 123 16.73 -16.72 11.17
C LEU A 123 17.00 -18.02 11.94
N ALA A 124 16.00 -18.90 12.06
CA ALA A 124 16.16 -20.20 12.72
C ALA A 124 17.20 -21.08 12.00
N THR A 125 17.20 -21.08 10.67
CA THR A 125 18.17 -21.83 9.86
C THR A 125 19.59 -21.29 10.04
N ILE A 126 19.77 -19.97 10.08
CA ILE A 126 21.08 -19.35 10.34
C ILE A 126 21.54 -19.62 11.77
N CYS A 127 20.66 -19.49 12.77
CA CYS A 127 21.01 -19.78 14.16
C CYS A 127 21.39 -21.25 14.37
N THR A 128 20.70 -22.20 13.72
CA THR A 128 21.05 -23.63 13.78
C THR A 128 22.39 -23.90 13.09
N ALA A 129 22.64 -23.33 11.91
CA ALA A 129 23.92 -23.46 11.22
C ALA A 129 25.10 -22.87 12.03
N LEU A 130 24.91 -21.70 12.65
CA LEU A 130 25.94 -21.06 13.48
C LEU A 130 26.17 -21.80 14.80
N GLY A 131 25.10 -22.30 15.44
CA GLY A 131 25.19 -23.10 16.67
C GLY A 131 25.78 -24.49 16.46
N GLN A 132 25.90 -24.94 15.21
CA GLN A 132 26.54 -26.19 14.83
C GLN A 132 28.01 -26.04 14.44
N THR A 133 28.68 -24.90 14.66
CA THR A 133 30.14 -24.79 14.42
C THR A 133 30.86 -25.87 15.25
N PRO A 134 31.35 -26.97 14.63
CA PRO A 134 32.15 -27.93 15.35
C PRO A 134 33.51 -27.27 15.53
N HIS A 135 33.98 -27.14 16.75
CA HIS A 135 35.41 -27.01 16.99
C HIS A 135 36.07 -28.23 16.33
N ARG A 136 36.57 -28.06 15.09
CA ARG A 136 37.55 -28.96 14.52
C ARG A 136 38.87 -28.63 15.20
N THR A 137 39.17 -29.50 16.16
CA THR A 137 40.48 -29.85 16.69
C THR A 137 41.52 -30.00 15.59
#